data_AF-A0A7V9T8L5-F1
#
_entry.id   AF-A0A7V9T8L5-F1
#
_cell.length_a   1.000
_cell.length_b   1.000
_cell.length_c   1.000
_cell.angle_alpha   90.00
_cell.angle_beta   90.00
_cell.angle_gamma   90.00
#
_symmetry.space_group_name_H-M   'P 1'
#
loop_
_entity.id
_entity.type
_entity.pdbx_description
1 polymer ?
#
loop_
_entity_poly.entity_id
_entity_poly.type
_entity_poly.pdbx_seq_one_letter_code
_entity_poly.pdbx_strand_id
1 'polypeptide(L)' 'MAELPTGTVTFLFTDIEGSTRLLKQVGRLYDTVLSDHQRILRECFEAHGGREIDTQGDSF' A
#
# COMPACT_ATOMS: atom_id res chain seq x y z
N MET A 1 12.36 -3.13 16.13
CA MET A 1 11.82 -3.81 14.94
C MET A 1 10.56 -4.53 15.40
N ALA A 2 9.41 -4.28 14.76
CA ALA A 2 8.17 -4.97 15.13
C ALA A 2 8.29 -6.47 14.83
N GLU A 3 7.80 -7.32 15.72
CA GLU A 3 7.79 -8.76 15.50
C GLU A 3 6.82 -9.11 14.36
N LEU A 4 7.32 -9.86 13.37
CA LEU A 4 6.52 -10.39 12.29
C LEU A 4 5.77 -11.66 12.75
N PRO A 5 4.57 -11.92 12.21
CA PRO A 5 3.82 -13.12 12.55
C PRO A 5 4.58 -14.40 12.17
N THR A 6 4.43 -15.44 12.99
CA THR A 6 5.05 -16.75 12.79
C THR A 6 3.99 -17.85 12.61
N GLY A 7 4.35 -18.97 11.97
CA GLY A 7 3.42 -20.06 11.64
C GLY A 7 2.89 -19.97 10.21
N THR A 8 1.64 -20.38 9.98
CA THR A 8 0.98 -20.20 8.68
C THR A 8 0.57 -18.75 8.50
N VAL A 9 1.15 -18.08 7.52
CA VAL A 9 0.87 -16.68 7.19
C VAL A 9 0.23 -16.56 5.80
N THR A 10 -0.54 -15.50 5.60
CA THR A 10 -1.10 -15.13 4.29
C THR A 10 -0.43 -13.84 3.85
N PHE A 11 0.13 -13.86 2.64
CA PHE A 11 0.67 -12.68 2.00
C PHE A 11 -0.39 -12.06 1.09
N LEU A 12 -0.49 -10.74 1.14
CA LEU A 12 -1.28 -9.92 0.24
C LEU A 12 -0.30 -9.03 -0.52
N PHE A 13 -0.47 -8.95 -1.83
CA PHE A 13 0.27 -8.00 -2.67
C PHE A 13 -0.76 -7.12 -3.37
N THR A 14 -0.47 -5.83 -3.46
CA THR A 14 -1.30 -4.84 -4.14
C THR A 14 -0.46 -4.01 -5.09
N ASP A 15 -1.08 -3.54 -6.17
CA ASP A 15 -0.45 -2.59 -7.10
C ASP A 15 -1.54 -1.73 -7.74
N ILE A 16 -1.24 -0.47 -8.02
CA ILE A 16 -2.20 0.42 -8.68
C ILE A 16 -2.13 0.15 -10.18
N GLU A 17 -3.17 -0.49 -10.72
CA GLU A 17 -3.25 -0.71 -12.17
C GLU A 17 -3.17 0.62 -12.93
N GLY A 18 -2.23 0.69 -13.88
CA GLY A 18 -2.07 1.87 -14.74
C GLY A 18 -1.52 3.11 -14.02
N SER A 19 -0.84 2.95 -12.88
CA SER A 19 -0.26 4.04 -12.10
C SER A 19 0.63 5.00 -12.89
N THR A 20 1.41 4.51 -13.85
CA THR A 20 2.21 5.36 -14.74
C THR A 20 1.33 6.28 -15.60
N ARG A 21 0.16 5.81 -16.03
CA ARG A 21 -0.82 6.66 -16.75
C ARG A 21 -1.46 7.64 -15.80
N LEU A 22 -1.83 7.18 -14.60
CA LEU A 22 -2.42 8.02 -13.56
C LEU A 22 -1.48 9.18 -13.19
N LEU A 23 -0.20 8.89 -12.94
CA LEU A 23 0.85 9.88 -12.69
C LEU A 23 0.88 10.97 -13.76
N LYS A 24 0.82 10.60 -15.05
CA LYS A 24 0.80 11.56 -16.16
C LYS A 24 -0.48 12.42 -16.17
N GLN A 25 -1.61 11.87 -15.73
CA GLN A 25 -2.90 12.55 -15.73
C GLN A 25 -3.05 13.53 -14.56
N VAL A 26 -2.66 13.13 -13.35
CA VAL A 26 -2.82 13.97 -12.15
C VAL A 26 -1.59 14.82 -11.83
N GLY A 27 -0.44 14.49 -12.43
CA GLY A 27 0.79 15.28 -12.36
C GLY A 27 1.24 15.54 -10.93
N ARG A 28 1.33 16.81 -10.54
CA ARG A 28 1.80 17.24 -9.21
C ARG A 28 0.95 16.73 -8.05
N LEU A 29 -0.29 16.31 -8.32
CA LEU A 29 -1.19 15.78 -7.30
C LEU A 29 -0.95 14.29 -7.01
N TYR A 30 -0.11 13.61 -7.80
CA TYR A 30 0.12 12.18 -7.67
C TYR A 30 0.61 11.80 -6.26
N ASP A 31 1.51 12.59 -5.68
CA ASP A 31 2.04 12.32 -4.34
C ASP A 31 0.94 12.34 -3.26
N THR A 32 -0.02 13.26 -3.39
CA THR A 32 -1.19 13.32 -2.50
C THR A 32 -2.10 12.12 -2.70
N VAL A 33 -2.41 11.78 -3.95
CA VAL A 33 -3.24 10.61 -4.28
C VAL A 33 -2.61 9.32 -3.76
N LEU A 34 -1.29 9.17 -3.93
CA LEU A 34 -0.55 8.02 -3.45
C LEU A 34 -0.53 7.97 -1.92
N SER A 35 -0.33 9.10 -1.24
CA SER A 35 -0.36 9.18 0.22
C SER A 35 -1.73 8.80 0.78
N ASP A 36 -2.81 9.25 0.14
CA ASP A 36 -4.18 8.89 0.50
C ASP A 36 -4.46 7.40 0.28
N HIS A 37 -4.04 6.85 -0.86
CA HIS A 37 -4.12 5.41 -1.13
C HIS A 37 -3.41 4.58 -0.06
N GLN A 38 -2.17 4.94 0.26
CA GLN A 38 -1.39 4.27 1.29
C GLN A 38 -2.04 4.35 2.67
N ARG A 39 -2.60 5.51 3.04
CA ARG A 39 -3.33 5.69 4.31
C ARG A 39 -4.54 4.77 4.39
N ILE A 40 -5.36 4.71 3.33
CA ILE A 40 -6.56 3.85 3.28
C ILE A 40 -6.18 2.37 3.42
N LEU A 41 -5.14 1.92 2.72
CA LEU A 41 -4.68 0.53 2.82
C LEU A 41 -4.15 0.20 4.22
N ARG A 42 -3.36 1.09 4.82
CA ARG A 42 -2.87 0.92 6.21
C ARG A 42 -4.01 0.82 7.21
N GLU A 43 -5.00 1.71 7.13
CA GLU A 43 -6.20 1.67 7.96
C GLU A 43 -6.96 0.33 7.80
N CYS A 44 -7.08 -0.17 6.56
CA CYS A 44 -7.68 -1.47 6.28
C CYS A 44 -6.86 -2.64 6.86
N PHE A 45 -5.53 -2.62 6.71
CA PHE A 45 -4.67 -3.67 7.26
C PHE A 45 -4.77 -3.70 8.79
N GLU A 46 -4.68 -2.55 9.44
CA GLU A 46 -4.81 -2.44 10.90
C GLU A 46 -6.17 -2.95 11.40
N ALA A 47 -7.26 -2.57 10.73
CA ALA A 47 -8.61 -3.01 11.07
C ALA A 47 -8.81 -4.54 10.98
N HIS A 48 -8.00 -5.23 10.17
CA HIS A 48 -8.06 -6.69 9.98
C HIS A 48 -6.89 -7.43 10.65
N GLY A 49 -6.09 -6.76 11.48
CA GLY A 49 -4.95 -7.38 12.18
C GLY A 49 -3.77 -7.73 11.26
N GLY A 50 -3.72 -7.14 10.07
CA GLY A 50 -2.61 -7.26 9.14
C GLY A 50 -1.36 -6.52 9.60
N ARG A 51 -0.21 -6.86 9.01
CA ARG A 51 1.06 -6.19 9.21
C ARG A 51 1.68 -5.83 7.87
N GLU A 52 1.94 -4.54 7.66
CA GLU A 52 2.72 -4.04 6.52
C GLU A 52 4.16 -4.59 6.62
N ILE A 53 4.67 -5.13 5.51
CA ILE A 53 6.02 -5.68 5.43
C ILE A 53 6.97 -4.69 4.75
N ASP A 54 6.58 -4.20 3.57
CA ASP A 54 7.33 -3.22 2.77
C ASP A 54 6.36 -2.45 1.85
N THR A 55 6.85 -1.39 1.22
CA THR A 55 6.13 -0.66 0.15
C THR A 55 7.10 -0.27 -0.95
N GLN A 56 6.71 -0.46 -2.21
CA GLN A 56 7.52 -0.07 -3.36
C GLN A 56 6.69 0.78 -4.33
N GLY A 57 6.86 2.10 -4.26
CA GLY A 57 6.09 3.04 -5.06
C GLY A 57 4.60 3.01 -4.69
N ASP A 58 3.80 2.48 -5.61
CA ASP A 58 2.35 2.30 -5.51
C ASP A 58 1.91 0.92 -5.02
N SER A 59 2.87 0.01 -4.79
CA SER A 59 2.62 -1.34 -4.31
C SER A 59 2.87 -1.53 -2.81
N PHE A 60 2.13 -2.48 -2.23
CA PHE A 60 2.31 -3.07 -0.89
C PHE A 60 2.47 -4.58 -1.03
#